data_AF-A0A9E4YG01-F1
#
_entry.id   AF-A0A9E4YG01-F1
#
_cell.length_a   1.000
_cell.length_b   1.000
_cell.length_c   1.000
_cell.angle_alpha   90.00
_cell.angle_beta   90.00
_cell.angle_gamma   90.00
#
_symmetry.space_group_name_H-M   'P 1'
#
loop_
_entity.id
_entity.type
_entity.pdbx_description
1 polymer ?
#
loop_
_entity_poly.entity_id
_entity_poly.type
_entity_poly.pdbx_seq_one_letter_code
_entity_poly.pdbx_strand_id
1 'polypeptide(L)'
;AGLLTGNQPTADYFESIIEAKKAPADQQKKFAKSVSNWILVELARLLNQTGDEIQSVKVEPPHMVELIDMVDTGQFSSSMAKTVFEEMFNTGQAPGYIAKEKGLVQISDHGAINEAINEAISGNPNPVAEYLGGKEQAIRFLVGQVMKITRGNANPQVANELLKEKLESLK
;
A
#
# COMPACT_ATOMS: atom_id res chain seq x y z
N ALA A 1 -23.46 -5.01 -9.91
CA ALA A 1 -23.03 -6.41 -9.70
C ALA A 1 -22.72 -7.17 -11.00
N GLY A 2 -22.52 -6.50 -12.16
CA GLY A 2 -22.41 -7.16 -13.47
C GLY A 2 -21.00 -7.28 -14.06
N LEU A 3 -19.94 -7.09 -13.27
CA LEU A 3 -18.54 -7.12 -13.76
C LEU A 3 -17.79 -8.41 -13.42
N LEU A 4 -18.39 -9.33 -12.65
CA LEU A 4 -17.77 -10.61 -12.28
C LEU A 4 -18.38 -11.82 -13.00
N THR A 5 -19.46 -11.65 -13.78
CA THR A 5 -20.18 -12.76 -14.44
C THR A 5 -19.59 -13.18 -15.80
N GLY A 6 -18.46 -12.59 -16.21
CA GLY A 6 -17.83 -12.89 -17.51
C GLY A 6 -16.69 -13.91 -17.47
N ASN A 7 -16.20 -14.28 -16.29
CA ASN A 7 -15.03 -15.17 -16.15
C ASN A 7 -15.19 -16.05 -14.89
N GLN A 8 -15.83 -17.22 -15.06
CA GLN A 8 -16.13 -18.15 -13.96
C GLN A 8 -14.91 -18.41 -13.04
N PRO A 9 -13.68 -18.64 -13.55
CA PRO A 9 -12.50 -18.78 -12.71
C PRO A 9 -12.18 -17.59 -11.79
N THR A 10 -12.50 -16.36 -12.20
CA THR A 10 -12.32 -15.16 -11.37
C THR A 10 -13.36 -15.08 -10.25
N ALA A 11 -14.59 -15.51 -10.53
CA ALA A 11 -15.64 -15.61 -9.52
C ALA A 11 -15.29 -16.69 -8.48
N ASP A 12 -14.84 -17.87 -8.93
CA ASP A 12 -14.43 -18.97 -8.05
C ASP A 12 -13.26 -18.55 -7.14
N TYR A 13 -12.28 -17.83 -7.68
CA TYR A 13 -11.16 -17.30 -6.90
C TYR A 13 -11.62 -16.26 -5.87
N PHE A 14 -12.52 -15.34 -6.26
CA PHE A 14 -13.14 -14.40 -5.33
C PHE A 14 -13.84 -15.13 -4.19
N GLU A 15 -14.73 -16.08 -4.49
CA GLU A 15 -15.49 -16.85 -3.50
C GLU A 15 -14.56 -17.60 -2.54
N SER A 16 -13.49 -18.21 -3.07
CA SER A 16 -12.47 -18.91 -2.26
C SER A 16 -11.80 -17.98 -1.23
N ILE A 17 -11.55 -16.72 -1.58
CA ILE A 17 -11.00 -15.71 -0.65
C ILE A 17 -12.04 -15.32 0.41
N ILE A 18 -13.29 -15.15 0.01
CA ILE A 18 -14.40 -14.85 0.94
C ILE A 18 -14.58 -15.97 1.97
N GLU A 19 -14.46 -17.23 1.55
CA GLU A 19 -14.57 -18.39 2.43
C GLU A 19 -13.36 -18.58 3.35
N ALA A 20 -12.16 -18.20 2.89
CA ALA A 20 -10.94 -18.28 3.68
C ALA A 20 -10.97 -17.38 4.93
N LYS A 21 -11.80 -16.33 4.95
CA LYS A 21 -11.99 -15.45 6.12
C LYS A 21 -13.39 -15.58 6.69
N LYS A 22 -13.50 -16.12 7.91
CA LYS A 22 -14.73 -16.09 8.70
C LYS A 22 -14.84 -14.77 9.45
N ALA A 23 -15.50 -13.76 8.87
CA ALA A 23 -15.77 -12.49 9.53
C ALA A 23 -17.26 -12.35 9.89
N PRO A 24 -17.60 -11.54 10.92
CA PRO A 24 -18.98 -11.13 11.19
C PRO A 24 -19.64 -10.49 9.96
N ALA A 25 -20.97 -10.60 9.84
CA ALA A 25 -21.70 -10.19 8.63
C ALA A 25 -21.48 -8.71 8.23
N ASP A 26 -21.33 -7.82 9.22
CA ASP A 26 -21.02 -6.40 9.03
C ASP A 26 -19.62 -6.18 8.43
N GLN A 27 -18.64 -6.98 8.85
CA GLN A 27 -17.26 -6.93 8.33
C GLN A 27 -17.10 -7.68 7.01
N GLN A 28 -17.90 -8.74 6.78
CA GLN A 28 -17.86 -9.54 5.57
C GLN A 28 -18.13 -8.70 4.32
N LYS A 29 -19.09 -7.75 4.40
CA LYS A 29 -19.39 -6.84 3.29
C LYS A 29 -18.22 -5.90 2.96
N LYS A 30 -17.56 -5.35 3.98
CA LYS A 30 -16.38 -4.50 3.79
C LYS A 30 -15.24 -5.31 3.19
N PHE A 31 -14.99 -6.50 3.73
CA PHE A 31 -13.96 -7.41 3.24
C PHE A 31 -14.20 -7.81 1.77
N ALA A 32 -15.42 -8.22 1.42
CA ALA A 32 -15.79 -8.56 0.05
C ALA A 32 -15.59 -7.40 -0.94
N LYS A 33 -15.81 -6.16 -0.50
CA LYS A 33 -15.51 -4.96 -1.30
C LYS A 33 -14.00 -4.79 -1.50
N SER A 34 -13.20 -4.97 -0.45
CA SER A 34 -11.74 -4.91 -0.55
C SER A 34 -11.19 -6.00 -1.48
N VAL A 35 -11.66 -7.24 -1.36
CA VAL A 35 -11.27 -8.36 -2.24
C VAL A 35 -11.64 -8.05 -3.70
N SER A 36 -12.87 -7.59 -3.94
CA SER A 36 -13.32 -7.18 -5.28
C SER A 36 -12.39 -6.12 -5.89
N ASN A 37 -11.97 -5.12 -5.10
CA ASN A 37 -11.08 -4.07 -5.59
C ASN A 37 -9.70 -4.63 -5.95
N TRP A 38 -9.11 -5.51 -5.11
CA TRP A 38 -7.82 -6.13 -5.41
C TRP A 38 -7.87 -6.99 -6.67
N ILE A 39 -8.92 -7.77 -6.86
CA ILE A 39 -9.09 -8.62 -8.04
C ILE A 39 -9.31 -7.78 -9.31
N LEU A 40 -10.27 -6.85 -9.27
CA LEU A 40 -10.68 -6.10 -10.46
C LEU A 40 -9.67 -5.02 -10.89
N VAL A 41 -8.82 -4.55 -9.97
CA VAL A 41 -7.84 -3.50 -10.26
C VAL A 41 -6.44 -4.08 -10.34
N GLU A 42 -5.89 -4.57 -9.23
CA GLU A 42 -4.47 -4.91 -9.16
C GLU A 42 -4.17 -6.27 -9.80
N LEU A 43 -4.98 -7.30 -9.54
CA LEU A 43 -4.79 -8.61 -10.17
C LEU A 43 -5.04 -8.53 -11.68
N ALA A 44 -6.14 -7.88 -12.10
CA ALA A 44 -6.41 -7.63 -13.51
C ALA A 44 -5.27 -6.86 -14.20
N ARG A 45 -4.67 -5.87 -13.53
CA ARG A 45 -3.49 -5.15 -14.04
C ARG A 45 -2.32 -6.11 -14.28
N LEU A 46 -2.00 -6.98 -13.31
CA LEU A 46 -0.87 -7.90 -13.41
C LEU A 46 -1.09 -8.97 -14.49
N LEU A 47 -2.27 -9.59 -14.54
CA LEU A 47 -2.63 -10.55 -15.59
C LEU A 47 -2.51 -9.94 -16.99
N ASN A 48 -3.00 -8.71 -17.17
CA ASN A 48 -2.88 -8.01 -18.45
C ASN A 48 -1.41 -7.67 -18.81
N GLN A 49 -0.54 -7.44 -17.82
CA GLN A 49 0.87 -7.12 -18.04
C GLN A 49 1.71 -8.35 -18.38
N THR A 50 1.43 -9.49 -17.76
CA THR A 50 2.18 -10.73 -17.98
C THR A 50 1.58 -11.61 -19.07
N GLY A 51 0.32 -11.37 -19.44
CA GLY A 51 -0.45 -12.25 -20.33
C GLY A 51 -0.89 -13.55 -19.66
N ASP A 52 -0.80 -13.62 -18.33
CA ASP A 52 -1.22 -14.77 -17.55
C ASP A 52 -2.75 -14.86 -17.45
N GLU A 53 -3.23 -16.06 -17.17
CA GLU A 53 -4.63 -16.31 -16.84
C GLU A 53 -4.82 -16.44 -15.33
N ILE A 54 -6.02 -16.16 -14.84
CA ILE A 54 -6.34 -16.27 -13.41
C ILE A 54 -6.03 -17.67 -12.82
N GLN A 55 -6.06 -18.71 -13.66
CA GLN A 55 -5.74 -20.09 -13.26
C GLN A 55 -4.25 -20.32 -12.99
N SER A 56 -3.35 -19.49 -13.53
CA SER A 56 -1.91 -19.60 -13.27
C SER A 56 -1.44 -18.76 -12.07
N VAL A 57 -2.36 -18.04 -11.42
CA VAL A 57 -2.06 -17.20 -10.27
C VAL A 57 -1.66 -18.06 -9.08
N LYS A 58 -0.47 -17.78 -8.53
CA LYS A 58 0.11 -18.48 -7.38
C LYS A 58 -0.33 -17.92 -6.03
N VAL A 59 -1.05 -16.80 -6.03
CA VAL A 59 -1.54 -16.17 -4.80
C VAL A 59 -2.64 -17.03 -4.22
N GLU A 60 -2.36 -17.70 -3.12
CA GLU A 60 -3.37 -18.50 -2.44
C GLU A 60 -4.40 -17.61 -1.73
N PRO A 61 -5.67 -18.04 -1.62
CA PRO A 61 -6.71 -17.28 -0.94
C PRO A 61 -6.34 -16.81 0.48
N PRO A 62 -5.71 -17.63 1.34
CA PRO A 62 -5.27 -17.18 2.68
C PRO A 62 -4.25 -16.05 2.64
N HIS A 63 -3.35 -16.02 1.65
CA HIS A 63 -2.38 -14.94 1.51
C HIS A 63 -3.05 -13.61 1.11
N MET A 64 -4.12 -13.66 0.30
CA MET A 64 -4.93 -12.48 0.00
C MET A 64 -5.66 -11.96 1.25
N VAL A 65 -6.20 -12.86 2.07
CA VAL A 65 -6.81 -12.50 3.37
C VAL A 65 -5.80 -11.77 4.24
N GLU A 66 -4.60 -12.34 4.41
CA GLU A 66 -3.53 -11.76 5.21
C GLU A 66 -3.12 -10.37 4.70
N LEU A 67 -2.94 -10.20 3.38
CA LEU A 67 -2.60 -8.91 2.78
C LEU A 67 -3.65 -7.83 3.09
N ILE A 68 -4.94 -8.17 2.94
CA ILE A 68 -6.02 -7.23 3.20
C ILE A 68 -6.08 -6.86 4.69
N ASP A 69 -5.84 -7.81 5.58
CA ASP A 69 -5.81 -7.56 7.03
C ASP A 69 -4.63 -6.66 7.42
N MET A 70 -3.46 -6.85 6.82
CA MET A 70 -2.31 -5.97 7.02
C MET A 70 -2.58 -4.53 6.55
N VAL A 71 -3.35 -4.37 5.47
CA VAL A 71 -3.79 -3.04 5.01
C VAL A 71 -4.84 -2.43 5.95
N ASP A 72 -5.85 -3.21 6.35
CA ASP A 72 -6.94 -2.74 7.20
C ASP A 72 -6.46 -2.37 8.62
N THR A 73 -5.46 -3.07 9.14
CA THR A 73 -4.81 -2.76 10.43
C THR A 73 -3.80 -1.62 10.34
N GLY A 74 -3.51 -1.12 9.13
CA GLY A 74 -2.52 -0.08 8.90
C GLY A 74 -1.09 -0.54 9.15
N GLN A 75 -0.80 -1.84 9.02
CA GLN A 75 0.55 -2.38 8.98
C GLN A 75 1.22 -2.17 7.62
N PHE A 76 0.44 -2.13 6.54
CA PHE A 76 0.88 -1.71 5.22
C PHE A 76 0.18 -0.43 4.75
N SER A 77 0.98 0.49 4.23
CA SER A 77 0.47 1.56 3.37
C SER A 77 -0.06 0.98 2.05
N SER A 78 -0.92 1.72 1.35
CA SER A 78 -1.45 1.27 0.05
C SER A 78 -0.34 1.04 -0.98
N SER A 79 0.76 1.80 -0.94
CA SER A 79 1.91 1.59 -1.82
C SER A 79 2.66 0.31 -1.46
N MET A 80 2.91 0.06 -0.17
CA MET A 80 3.59 -1.16 0.28
C MET A 80 2.79 -2.40 -0.10
N ALA A 81 1.47 -2.38 0.12
CA ALA A 81 0.60 -3.49 -0.21
C ALA A 81 0.64 -3.85 -1.69
N LYS A 82 0.71 -2.86 -2.60
CA LYS A 82 0.86 -3.10 -4.05
C LYS A 82 2.19 -3.75 -4.39
N THR A 83 3.28 -3.27 -3.80
CA THR A 83 4.62 -3.86 -3.98
C THR A 83 4.67 -5.31 -3.47
N VAL A 84 4.09 -5.56 -2.29
CA VAL A 84 4.01 -6.91 -1.72
C VAL A 84 3.13 -7.80 -2.60
N PHE A 85 1.98 -7.31 -3.06
CA PHE A 85 1.06 -8.07 -3.91
C PHE A 85 1.70 -8.48 -5.24
N GLU A 86 2.48 -7.60 -5.86
CA GLU A 86 3.21 -7.93 -7.09
C GLU A 86 4.25 -9.04 -6.86
N GLU A 87 4.92 -9.03 -5.71
CA GLU A 87 5.83 -10.12 -5.34
C GLU A 87 5.07 -11.43 -5.03
N MET A 88 3.92 -11.35 -4.33
CA MET A 88 3.04 -12.49 -4.09
C MET A 88 2.60 -13.11 -5.41
N PHE A 89 2.25 -12.30 -6.41
CA PHE A 89 1.87 -12.76 -7.74
C PHE A 89 2.99 -13.55 -8.42
N ASN A 90 4.22 -13.05 -8.36
CA ASN A 90 5.37 -13.69 -9.00
C ASN A 90 5.80 -14.98 -8.28
N THR A 91 5.79 -14.98 -6.95
CA THR A 91 6.42 -16.02 -6.12
C THR A 91 5.43 -16.99 -5.48
N GLY A 92 4.19 -16.58 -5.23
CA GLY A 92 3.21 -17.28 -4.40
C GLY A 92 3.44 -17.16 -2.89
N GLN A 93 4.48 -16.44 -2.45
CA GLN A 93 4.82 -16.32 -1.03
C GLN A 93 3.80 -15.49 -0.25
N ALA A 94 3.73 -15.74 1.06
CA ALA A 94 2.87 -14.98 1.97
C ALA A 94 3.33 -13.51 2.11
N PRO A 95 2.41 -12.54 2.25
CA PRO A 95 2.74 -11.12 2.37
C PRO A 95 3.64 -10.81 3.57
N GLY A 96 3.41 -11.45 4.73
CA GLY A 96 4.25 -11.28 5.91
C GLY A 96 5.69 -11.74 5.70
N TYR A 97 5.88 -12.82 4.93
CA TYR A 97 7.22 -13.31 4.58
C TYR A 97 7.95 -12.31 3.68
N ILE A 98 7.29 -11.87 2.60
CA ILE A 98 7.83 -10.88 1.66
C ILE A 98 8.18 -9.59 2.38
N ALA A 99 7.31 -9.12 3.27
CA ALA A 99 7.55 -7.90 4.03
C ALA A 99 8.77 -8.00 4.93
N LYS A 100 8.97 -9.14 5.59
CA LYS A 100 10.15 -9.39 6.41
C LYS A 100 11.42 -9.44 5.58
N GLU A 101 11.43 -10.15 4.45
CA GLU A 101 12.60 -10.23 3.57
C GLU A 101 12.99 -8.88 2.97
N LYS A 102 12.00 -8.06 2.60
CA LYS A 102 12.24 -6.75 1.97
C LYS A 102 12.36 -5.60 2.97
N GLY A 103 12.23 -5.84 4.26
CA GLY A 103 12.26 -4.80 5.29
C GLY A 103 11.09 -3.80 5.18
N LEU A 104 9.94 -4.27 4.69
CA LEU A 104 8.72 -3.48 4.50
C LEU A 104 7.89 -3.47 5.78
N VAL A 105 8.40 -2.81 6.81
CA VAL A 105 7.70 -2.64 8.09
C VAL A 105 7.29 -1.19 8.20
N GLN A 106 6.01 -0.92 8.44
CA GLN A 106 5.56 0.45 8.63
C GLN A 106 6.21 1.07 9.86
N ILE A 107 6.87 2.20 9.66
CA ILE A 107 7.50 3.00 10.71
C ILE A 107 6.41 3.89 11.29
N SER A 108 6.04 3.61 12.54
CA SER A 108 5.11 4.41 13.34
C SER A 108 5.83 5.33 14.33
N ASP A 109 7.14 5.16 14.51
CA ASP A 109 7.92 5.99 15.42
C ASP A 109 8.14 7.39 14.84
N HIS A 110 7.65 8.39 15.56
CA HIS A 110 7.84 9.80 15.21
C HIS A 110 9.33 10.18 15.16
N GLY A 111 10.19 9.54 15.95
CA GLY A 111 11.64 9.78 15.91
C GLY A 111 12.24 9.46 14.55
N ALA A 112 12.05 8.22 14.08
CA ALA A 112 12.53 7.78 12.77
C ALA A 112 11.91 8.58 11.60
N ILE A 113 10.64 8.98 11.68
CA ILE A 113 10.02 9.82 10.65
C ILE A 113 10.64 11.23 10.65
N ASN A 114 10.92 11.79 11.83
CA ASN A 114 11.55 13.11 11.95
C ASN A 114 12.98 13.13 11.39
N GLU A 115 13.75 12.06 11.54
CA GLU A 115 15.07 11.94 10.92
C GLU A 115 14.96 12.00 9.38
N ALA A 116 14.04 11.23 8.80
CA ALA A 116 13.79 11.26 7.37
C ALA A 116 13.27 12.62 6.87
N ILE A 117 12.48 13.33 7.68
CA ILE A 117 12.04 14.71 7.38
C ILE A 117 13.23 15.67 7.35
N ASN A 118 14.12 15.60 8.35
CA ASN A 118 15.31 16.46 8.38
C ASN A 118 16.21 16.20 7.16
N GLU A 119 16.39 14.93 6.79
CA GLU A 119 17.13 14.57 5.58
C GLU A 119 16.44 15.11 4.31
N ALA A 120 15.11 14.93 4.19
CA ALA A 120 14.35 15.46 3.06
C ALA A 120 14.45 16.99 2.93
N ILE A 121 14.37 17.72 4.04
CA ILE A 121 14.51 19.19 4.05
C ILE A 121 15.94 19.58 3.64
N SER A 122 16.95 18.97 4.25
CA SER A 122 18.36 19.32 3.99
C SER A 122 18.81 19.00 2.55
N GLY A 123 18.31 17.91 1.97
CA GLY A 123 18.63 17.51 0.61
C GLY A 123 17.83 18.25 -0.47
N ASN A 124 16.79 19.02 -0.11
CA ASN A 124 15.89 19.66 -1.07
C ASN A 124 15.65 21.15 -0.75
N PRO A 125 16.68 22.00 -0.73
CA PRO A 125 16.56 23.41 -0.33
C PRO A 125 15.63 24.23 -1.23
N ASN A 126 15.58 23.93 -2.54
CA ASN A 126 14.72 24.65 -3.48
C ASN A 126 13.22 24.43 -3.19
N PRO A 127 12.70 23.18 -3.10
CA PRO A 127 11.32 22.93 -2.68
C PRO A 127 10.97 23.52 -1.31
N VAL A 128 11.92 23.52 -0.36
CA VAL A 128 11.72 24.15 0.96
C VAL A 128 11.49 25.65 0.81
N ALA A 129 12.35 26.36 0.07
CA ALA A 129 12.20 27.79 -0.17
C ALA A 129 10.89 28.11 -0.91
N GLU A 130 10.49 27.28 -1.88
CA GLU A 130 9.22 27.44 -2.59
C GLU A 130 8.00 27.32 -1.65
N TYR A 131 8.01 26.34 -0.74
CA TYR A 131 6.96 26.17 0.24
C TYR A 131 6.88 27.35 1.21
N LEU A 132 8.03 27.81 1.73
CA LEU A 132 8.12 28.97 2.61
C LEU A 132 7.66 30.26 1.90
N GLY A 133 7.91 30.36 0.59
CA GLY A 133 7.41 31.42 -0.29
C GLY A 133 5.92 31.31 -0.67
N GLY A 134 5.18 30.37 -0.09
CA GLY A 134 3.72 30.23 -0.26
C GLY A 134 3.27 29.25 -1.34
N LYS A 135 4.18 28.54 -2.02
CA LYS A 135 3.80 27.48 -2.96
C LYS A 135 3.52 26.17 -2.21
N GLU A 136 2.30 26.01 -1.72
CA GLU A 136 1.90 24.82 -0.95
C GLU A 136 2.11 23.50 -1.70
N GLN A 137 2.09 23.48 -3.03
CA GLN A 137 2.31 22.27 -3.82
C GLN A 137 3.69 21.63 -3.59
N ALA A 138 4.71 22.41 -3.20
CA ALA A 138 6.05 21.91 -2.93
C ALA A 138 6.08 20.90 -1.76
N ILE A 139 5.11 20.96 -0.83
CA ILE A 139 5.04 19.99 0.27
C ILE A 139 4.81 18.57 -0.24
N ARG A 140 4.04 18.38 -1.33
CA ARG A 140 3.75 17.05 -1.89
C ARG A 140 5.02 16.38 -2.42
N PHE A 141 5.92 17.17 -3.00
CA PHE A 141 7.22 16.68 -3.45
C PHE A 141 8.08 16.27 -2.25
N LEU A 142 8.15 17.10 -1.21
CA LEU A 142 8.91 16.81 0.01
C LEU A 142 8.37 15.58 0.75
N VAL A 143 7.05 15.40 0.84
CA VAL A 143 6.44 14.15 1.35
C VAL A 143 6.91 12.97 0.51
N GLY A 144 6.95 13.10 -0.82
CA GLY A 144 7.51 12.07 -1.70
C GLY A 144 8.98 11.72 -1.41
N GLN A 145 9.80 12.72 -1.04
CA GLN A 145 11.19 12.48 -0.62
C GLN A 145 11.27 11.75 0.72
N VAL A 146 10.44 12.12 1.71
CA VAL A 146 10.36 11.41 3.00
C VAL A 146 9.94 9.95 2.78
N MET A 147 8.95 9.72 1.91
CA MET A 147 8.54 8.37 1.52
C MET A 147 9.68 7.61 0.85
N LYS A 148 10.48 8.25 -0.01
CA LYS A 148 11.64 7.61 -0.64
C LYS A 148 12.72 7.23 0.36
N ILE A 149 13.08 8.13 1.28
CA ILE A 149 14.10 7.92 2.32
C ILE A 149 13.68 6.75 3.23
N THR A 150 12.42 6.74 3.65
CA THR A 150 11.85 5.66 4.46
C THR A 150 11.49 4.41 3.66
N ARG A 151 11.81 4.35 2.36
CA ARG A 151 11.47 3.22 1.45
C ARG A 151 9.98 2.86 1.45
N GLY A 152 9.12 3.85 1.62
CA GLY A 152 7.68 3.69 1.66
C GLY A 152 7.13 3.22 3.01
N ASN A 153 7.99 3.06 4.02
CA ASN A 153 7.62 2.57 5.33
C ASN A 153 6.97 3.64 6.22
N ALA A 154 7.20 4.93 5.99
CA ALA A 154 6.49 5.96 6.74
C ALA A 154 5.00 5.98 6.36
N ASN A 155 4.15 6.31 7.33
CA ASN A 155 2.76 6.62 7.05
C ASN A 155 2.66 7.99 6.32
N PRO A 156 2.03 8.09 5.13
CA PRO A 156 1.98 9.34 4.37
C PRO A 156 1.28 10.49 5.09
N GLN A 157 0.22 10.20 5.85
CA GLN A 157 -0.52 11.20 6.60
C GLN A 157 0.35 11.78 7.72
N VAL A 158 0.96 10.91 8.53
CA VAL A 158 1.85 11.32 9.63
C VAL A 158 3.08 12.06 9.10
N ALA A 159 3.70 11.58 8.01
CA ALA A 159 4.83 12.23 7.39
C ALA A 159 4.47 13.64 6.88
N ASN A 160 3.28 13.80 6.29
CA ASN A 160 2.80 15.10 5.83
C ASN A 160 2.52 16.07 6.98
N GLU A 161 1.91 15.60 8.06
CA GLU A 161 1.64 16.40 9.27
C GLU A 161 2.94 16.90 9.90
N LEU A 162 3.87 16.00 10.22
CA LEU A 162 5.15 16.34 10.84
C LEU A 162 6.03 17.22 9.95
N LEU A 163 6.03 16.97 8.63
CA LEU A 163 6.77 17.79 7.68
C LEU A 163 6.20 19.21 7.64
N LYS A 164 4.87 19.36 7.67
CA LYS A 164 4.22 20.67 7.69
C LYS A 164 4.59 21.44 8.96
N GLU A 165 4.46 20.81 10.12
CA GLU A 165 4.86 21.39 11.41
C GLU A 165 6.32 21.84 11.39
N LYS A 166 7.22 21.01 10.84
CA LYS A 166 8.64 21.33 10.74
C LYS A 166 8.90 22.53 9.83
N LEU A 167 8.28 22.56 8.66
CA LEU A 167 8.44 23.68 7.71
C LEU A 167 7.84 24.98 8.25
N GLU A 168 6.71 24.92 8.94
CA GLU A 168 6.11 26.10 9.59
C GLU A 168 6.99 26.64 10.72
N SER A 169 7.72 25.79 11.45
CA SER A 169 8.71 26.22 12.45
C SER A 169 9.96 26.89 11.87
N LEU A 170 10.17 26.79 10.56
CA LEU A 170 11.28 27.42 9.84
C LEU A 170 10.89 28.76 9.17
N LYS A 171 9.61 29.14 9.21
CA LYS A 171 9.15 30.48 8.80
C LYS A 171 9.54 31.52 9.84
#